data_AF-A0A3N4ZXI5-F1
#
_entry.id   AF-A0A3N4ZXI5-F1
#
_cell.length_a   1.000
_cell.length_b   1.000
_cell.length_c   1.000
_cell.angle_alpha   90.00
_cell.angle_beta   90.00
_cell.angle_gamma   90.00
#
_symmetry.space_group_name_H-M   'P 1'
#
loop_
_entity.id
_entity.type
_entity.pdbx_description
1 polymer ?
#
loop_
_entity_poly.entity_id
_entity_poly.type
_entity_poly.pdbx_seq_one_letter_code
_entity_poly.pdbx_strand_id
1 'polypeptide(L)' 'MPGVRIGRGAIAAAGSVVVEDAPAYGIVGGTPARLLGTRAPAVYRAATAEGRPRPHAGAQRPGNVMRSSE' A
#
# COMPACT_ATOMS: atom_id res chain seq x y z
N MET A 1 13.08 8.62 -3.71
CA MET A 1 13.45 8.25 -5.10
C MET A 1 12.31 8.64 -6.01
N PRO A 2 12.44 9.73 -6.78
CA PRO A 2 11.47 10.09 -7.79
C PRO A 2 11.47 9.02 -8.90
N GLY A 3 10.29 8.63 -9.39
CA GLY A 3 10.16 7.72 -10.54
C GLY A 3 9.93 6.24 -10.23
N VAL A 4 10.05 5.83 -8.95
CA VAL A 4 9.78 4.45 -8.53
C VAL A 4 8.28 4.17 -8.48
N ARG A 5 7.85 3.04 -9.05
CA ARG A 5 6.46 2.59 -9.10
C ARG A 5 6.17 1.58 -7.98
N ILE A 6 5.09 1.83 -7.25
CA ILE A 6 4.55 0.88 -6.26
C ILE A 6 3.36 0.16 -6.88
N GLY A 7 3.50 -1.15 -7.07
CA GLY A 7 2.46 -2.01 -7.61
C GLY A 7 1.21 -2.02 -6.74
N ARG A 8 0.05 -2.28 -7.37
CA ARG A 8 -1.24 -2.35 -6.66
C ARG A 8 -1.17 -3.43 -5.58
N GLY A 9 -1.54 -3.08 -4.35
CA GLY A 9 -1.55 -4.00 -3.21
C GLY A 9 -0.17 -4.39 -2.68
N ALA A 10 0.90 -3.73 -3.12
CA ALA A 10 2.22 -3.89 -2.53
C ALA A 10 2.24 -3.33 -1.08
N ILE A 11 3.07 -3.93 -0.23
CA ILE A 11 3.22 -3.59 1.18
C ILE A 11 4.68 -3.19 1.41
N ALA A 12 4.92 -2.01 1.96
CA ALA A 12 6.24 -1.55 2.40
C ALA A 12 6.35 -1.66 3.92
N ALA A 13 7.40 -2.30 4.42
CA ALA A 13 7.68 -2.40 5.84
C ALA A 13 7.98 -1.01 6.44
N ALA A 14 7.68 -0.83 7.74
CA ALA A 14 8.02 0.40 8.44
C ALA A 14 9.54 0.65 8.40
N GLY A 15 9.93 1.91 8.12
CA GLY A 15 11.34 2.29 8.01
C GLY A 15 12.04 1.82 6.72
N SER A 16 11.31 1.34 5.72
CA SER A 16 11.91 0.94 4.43
C SER A 16 12.14 2.11 3.48
N VAL A 17 13.26 2.07 2.74
CA VAL A 17 13.59 3.03 1.67
C VAL A 17 13.52 2.31 0.34
N VAL A 18 12.44 2.54 -0.40
CA VAL A 18 12.21 1.94 -1.71
C VAL A 18 13.00 2.69 -2.78
N VAL A 19 14.01 2.00 -3.33
CA VAL A 19 14.90 2.52 -4.38
C VAL A 19 14.66 1.86 -5.76
N GLU A 20 13.87 0.79 -5.80
CA GLU A 20 13.52 0.01 -7.00
C GLU A 20 12.00 -0.23 -7.06
N ASP A 21 11.46 -0.51 -8.24
CA ASP A 21 10.02 -0.75 -8.43
C ASP A 21 9.51 -1.92 -7.57
N ALA A 22 8.43 -1.68 -6.82
CA ALA A 22 7.82 -2.70 -5.99
C ALA A 22 6.75 -3.48 -6.78
N PRO A 23 6.86 -4.81 -6.91
CA PRO A 23 5.89 -5.61 -7.66
C PRO A 23 4.50 -5.59 -7.01
N ALA A 24 3.46 -5.75 -7.82
CA ALA A 24 2.09 -5.84 -7.32
C ALA A 24 1.95 -7.00 -6.32
N TYR A 25 1.29 -6.74 -5.18
CA TYR A 25 1.19 -7.69 -4.05
C TYR A 25 2.54 -8.11 -3.43
N GLY A 26 3.65 -7.46 -3.79
CA GLY A 26 4.96 -7.68 -3.19
C GLY A 26 5.07 -7.04 -1.81
N ILE A 27 5.77 -7.70 -0.91
CA ILE A 27 6.13 -7.21 0.42
C ILE A 27 7.60 -6.79 0.33
N VAL A 28 7.88 -5.49 0.47
CA VAL A 28 9.24 -4.94 0.43
C VAL A 28 9.64 -4.40 1.80
N GLY A 29 10.92 -4.51 2.16
CA GLY A 29 11.41 -3.98 3.44
C GLY A 29 12.93 -3.82 3.49
N GLY A 30 13.39 -3.00 4.44
CA GLY A 30 14.80 -2.65 4.62
C GLY A 30 15.21 -1.34 3.92
N THR A 31 16.48 -0.99 4.11
CA THR A 31 17.11 0.21 3.55
C THR A 31 18.48 -0.19 2.99
N PRO A 32 18.61 -0.45 1.69
CA PRO A 32 17.59 -0.34 0.63
C PRO A 32 16.53 -1.46 0.69
N ALA A 33 15.31 -1.15 0.26
CA ALA A 33 14.19 -2.09 0.32
C ALA A 33 14.40 -3.27 -0.64
N ARG A 34 14.24 -4.49 -0.13
CA ARG A 34 14.25 -5.73 -0.92
C ARG A 34 12.92 -6.45 -0.82
N LEU A 35 12.61 -7.26 -1.84
CA LEU A 35 11.45 -8.15 -1.82
C LEU A 35 11.63 -9.21 -0.73
N LEU A 36 10.76 -9.17 0.27
CA LEU A 36 10.69 -10.13 1.38
C LEU A 36 9.77 -11.31 1.03
N GLY A 37 8.75 -11.08 0.21
CA GLY A 37 7.79 -12.10 -0.18
C GLY A 37 6.64 -11.53 -1.00
N THR A 38 5.69 -12.37 -1.37
CA THR A 38 4.47 -11.97 -2.07
C THR A 38 3.24 -12.41 -1.29
N ARG A 39 2.22 -11.57 -1.26
CA ARG A 39 0.94 -11.90 -0.63
C ARG A 39 0.08 -12.71 -1.60
N ALA A 40 -0.62 -13.72 -1.08
CA ALA A 40 -1.66 -14.41 -1.83
C ALA A 40 -2.80 -13.43 -2.21
N PRO A 41 -3.10 -13.23 -3.50
CA PRO A 41 -4.12 -12.27 -3.96
C PRO A 41 -5.56 -12.66 -3.57
N ALA A 42 -5.76 -13.88 -3.07
CA ALA A 42 -7.06 -14.45 -2.69
C ALA A 42 -7.84 -13.56 -1.70
N VAL A 43 -7.16 -12.97 -0.70
CA VAL A 43 -7.82 -12.10 0.30
C VAL A 43 -8.33 -10.80 -0.32
N TYR A 44 -7.74 -10.33 -1.43
CA TYR A 44 -8.12 -9.07 -2.08
C TYR A 44 -9.24 -9.27 -3.11
N ARG A 45 -9.23 -10.40 -3.84
CA ARG A 45 -10.27 -10.74 -4.81
C ARG A 45 -11.59 -11.16 -4.13
N ALA A 46 -11.52 -11.95 -3.05
CA ALA A 46 -12.73 -12.36 -2.31
C ALA A 46 -13.49 -11.15 -1.74
N ALA A 47 -12.79 -10.23 -1.07
CA ALA A 47 -13.43 -9.03 -0.51
C ALA A 47 -14.07 -8.11 -1.58
N THR A 48 -13.47 -8.01 -2.77
CA THR A 48 -14.01 -7.18 -3.86
C THR A 48 -15.24 -7.81 -4.51
N ALA A 49 -15.26 -9.15 -4.66
CA ALA A 49 -16.39 -9.89 -5.20
C ALA A 49 -17.60 -9.91 -4.23
N GLU A 50 -17.33 -9.84 -2.92
CA GLU A 50 -18.34 -9.86 -1.85
C GLU A 50 -18.86 -8.47 -1.46
N GLY A 51 -18.42 -7.39 -2.13
CA GLY A 51 -18.79 -6.02 -1.77
C GLY A 51 -18.24 -5.56 -0.41
N ARG A 52 -17.31 -6.30 0.20
CA ARG A 52 -16.68 -5.92 1.47
C ARG A 52 -15.67 -4.79 1.24
N PRO A 53 -15.61 -3.80 2.14
CA PRO A 53 -14.59 -2.77 2.08
C PRO A 53 -13.20 -3.43 2.11
N ARG A 54 -12.29 -2.92 1.28
CA ARG A 54 -10.96 -3.51 1.15
C ARG A 54 -10.32 -3.60 2.53
N PRO A 55 -9.61 -4.69 2.88
CA PRO A 55 -9.10 -4.90 4.24
C PRO A 55 -8.06 -3.85 4.72
N HIS A 56 -7.58 -2.99 3.83
CA HIS A 56 -6.65 -1.88 4.11
C HIS A 56 -7.29 -0.49 3.83
N ALA A 57 -8.58 -0.42 3.46
CA ALA A 57 -9.29 0.83 3.26
C ALA A 57 -9.65 1.56 4.57
N GLY A 58 -9.35 0.96 5.73
CA GLY A 58 -9.40 1.64 7.02
C GLY A 58 -8.04 2.23 7.37
N ALA A 59 -7.77 3.49 6.97
CA ALA A 59 -6.83 4.41 7.65
C ALA A 59 -6.58 5.75 6.92
N GLN A 60 -7.09 5.98 5.71
CA GLN A 60 -7.10 7.35 5.17
C GLN A 60 -8.32 8.07 5.73
N ARG A 61 -8.18 8.64 6.93
CA ARG A 61 -9.09 9.71 7.35
C ARG A 61 -9.06 10.75 6.24
N PRO A 62 -10.18 11.10 5.58
CA PRO A 62 -10.19 12.27 4.71
C PRO A 62 -9.74 13.44 5.58
N GLY A 63 -8.67 14.09 5.13
CA GLY A 63 -8.06 15.20 5.82
C GLY A 63 -9.12 16.18 6.26
N ASN A 64 -9.00 16.59 7.51
CA ASN A 64 -9.68 17.71 8.13
C ASN A 64 -9.83 18.85 7.11
N VAL A 65 -11.03 19.06 6.55
CA VAL A 65 -11.37 20.32 5.88
C VAL A 65 -11.55 21.32 7.02
N MET A 66 -10.42 21.86 7.50
CA MET A 66 -10.41 23.09 8.28
C MET A 66 -11.02 24.13 7.33
N ARG A 67 -12.32 24.40 7.49
CA ARG A 67 -12.90 25.60 6.92
C ARG A 67 -12.16 26.75 7.57
N SER A 68 -11.30 27.42 6.81
CA SER A 68 -10.91 28.79 7.12
C SER A 68 -12.20 29.61 7.11
N SER A 69 -12.73 29.85 8.30
CA SER A 69 -13.66 30.95 8.55
C SER A 69 -12.83 32.22 8.64
N GLU A 70 -12.77 32.96 7.53
CA GLU A 70 -12.80 34.43 7.56
C GLU A 70 -14.26 34.87 7.62
#